data_AF-A0A355KXX8-F1
#
_entry.id   AF-A0A355KXX8-F1
#
_cell.length_a   1.000
_cell.length_b   1.000
_cell.length_c   1.000
_cell.angle_alpha   90.00
_cell.angle_beta   90.00
_cell.angle_gamma   90.00
#
_symmetry.space_group_name_H-M   'P 1'
#
loop_
_entity.id
_entity.type
_entity.pdbx_description
1 polymer ?
#
loop_
_entity_poly.entity_id
_entity_poly.type
_entity_poly.pdbx_seq_one_letter_code
_entity_poly.pdbx_strand_id
1 'polypeptide(L)'
;MNFNDSHIPICNVNFINGINTSQVFYCPNCGKRLKVNQRQCECGQLLRWDIEGGKTMQLNDIVKLAAKVGAEAATAEAARKENQRQKELKDRRLYNTKLLLTNYREFKACSKEAIFKASQADELISVLDLMWDPNNRTDAVVESIKKSAIKTKIIMTHIDAMLSVYGEIVAVSDNDIDRRRYYIMKARYIDDEARSIQSLAKEYFIDERTVYFDLDIAIDKMSKLLFGIETIRND
;
A
#
# COMPACT_ATOMS: atom_id res chain seq x y z
N MET A 1 -32.81 -70.88 -36.19
CA MET A 1 -33.83 -69.96 -35.65
C MET A 1 -33.23 -68.57 -35.63
N ASN A 2 -33.79 -67.69 -36.45
CA ASN A 2 -33.37 -66.31 -36.62
C ASN A 2 -33.55 -65.55 -35.29
N PHE A 3 -32.46 -65.12 -34.67
CA PHE A 3 -32.52 -64.01 -33.73
C PHE A 3 -32.32 -62.75 -34.56
N ASN A 4 -33.44 -62.08 -34.84
CA ASN A 4 -33.50 -60.80 -35.51
C ASN A 4 -32.48 -59.83 -34.90
N ASP A 5 -31.70 -59.22 -35.79
CA ASP A 5 -31.06 -57.93 -35.59
C ASP A 5 -32.12 -56.87 -35.28
N SER A 6 -32.58 -56.80 -34.04
CA SER A 6 -33.20 -55.60 -33.51
C SER A 6 -32.09 -54.63 -33.17
N HIS A 7 -31.76 -53.76 -34.14
CA HIS A 7 -30.99 -52.54 -33.89
C HIS A 7 -31.60 -51.80 -32.69
N ILE A 8 -31.01 -51.99 -31.50
CA ILE A 8 -31.28 -51.13 -30.36
C ILE A 8 -30.64 -49.78 -30.73
N PRO A 9 -31.40 -48.69 -30.91
CA PRO A 9 -30.82 -47.41 -31.24
C PRO A 9 -29.92 -46.99 -30.08
N ILE A 10 -28.64 -46.77 -30.32
CA ILE A 10 -27.72 -46.27 -29.29
C ILE A 10 -27.94 -44.76 -29.20
N CYS A 11 -28.57 -44.28 -28.13
CA CYS A 11 -28.75 -42.85 -27.91
C CYS A 11 -27.54 -42.28 -27.14
N ASN A 12 -26.68 -41.53 -27.82
CA ASN A 12 -25.62 -40.74 -27.19
C ASN A 12 -26.23 -39.46 -26.59
N VAL A 13 -26.09 -39.29 -25.28
CA VAL A 13 -26.40 -38.03 -24.59
C VAL A 13 -25.06 -37.38 -24.25
N ASN A 14 -24.65 -36.37 -25.03
CA ASN A 14 -23.39 -35.68 -24.83
C ASN A 14 -23.43 -34.83 -23.55
N PHE A 15 -22.52 -35.09 -22.62
CA PHE A 15 -22.25 -34.20 -21.48
C PHE A 15 -21.41 -33.01 -21.96
N ILE A 16 -21.85 -31.78 -21.69
CA ILE A 16 -21.01 -30.59 -21.86
C ILE A 16 -20.76 -29.99 -20.47
N ASN A 17 -19.48 -29.95 -20.10
CA ASN A 17 -18.88 -29.28 -18.94
C ASN A 17 -19.33 -29.79 -17.56
N GLY A 18 -18.53 -30.71 -17.01
CA GLY A 18 -18.65 -31.28 -15.67
C GLY A 18 -19.19 -30.29 -14.64
N ILE A 19 -20.27 -30.72 -13.99
CA ILE A 19 -21.02 -30.04 -12.92
C ILE A 19 -21.79 -28.79 -13.39
N ASN A 20 -22.90 -29.01 -14.10
CA ASN A 20 -24.05 -28.12 -14.05
C ASN A 20 -25.30 -28.92 -13.65
N THR A 21 -25.75 -28.78 -12.41
CA THR A 21 -26.88 -29.50 -11.82
C THR A 21 -28.25 -29.07 -12.37
N SER A 22 -28.28 -28.18 -13.38
CA SER A 22 -29.52 -27.66 -13.98
C SER A 22 -29.80 -28.20 -15.39
N GLN A 23 -28.95 -29.05 -15.97
CA GLN A 23 -29.26 -29.66 -17.28
C GLN A 23 -30.39 -30.69 -17.12
N VAL A 24 -31.55 -30.36 -17.71
CA VAL A 24 -32.70 -31.25 -17.80
C VAL A 24 -32.54 -32.09 -19.07
N PHE A 25 -32.35 -33.40 -18.90
CA PHE A 25 -32.20 -34.33 -20.01
C PHE A 25 -33.56 -34.91 -20.41
N TYR A 26 -33.77 -35.14 -21.69
CA TYR A 26 -34.99 -35.76 -22.22
C TYR A 26 -34.64 -36.95 -23.11
N CYS A 27 -35.48 -37.98 -23.10
CA CYS A 27 -35.32 -39.15 -23.95
C CYS A 27 -35.60 -38.77 -25.41
N PRO A 28 -34.69 -39.06 -26.37
CA PRO A 28 -34.92 -38.73 -27.78
C PRO A 28 -36.09 -39.53 -28.39
N ASN A 29 -36.36 -40.73 -27.85
CA ASN A 29 -37.39 -41.62 -28.38
C ASN A 29 -38.81 -41.24 -27.90
N CYS A 30 -38.96 -40.84 -26.63
CA CYS A 30 -40.29 -40.58 -26.05
C CYS A 30 -40.48 -39.18 -25.45
N GLY A 31 -39.46 -38.33 -25.52
CA GLY A 31 -39.50 -36.95 -25.01
C GLY A 31 -39.64 -36.82 -23.49
N LYS A 32 -39.63 -37.92 -22.73
CA LYS A 32 -39.76 -37.89 -21.26
C LYS A 32 -38.48 -37.42 -20.61
N ARG A 33 -38.61 -36.68 -19.50
CA ARG A 33 -37.48 -36.22 -18.68
C ARG A 33 -36.71 -37.41 -18.10
N LEU A 34 -35.40 -37.41 -18.28
CA LEU A 34 -34.48 -38.41 -17.76
C LEU A 34 -33.87 -37.95 -16.45
N LYS A 35 -33.63 -38.89 -15.53
CA LYS A 35 -32.82 -38.67 -14.33
C LYS A 35 -31.35 -38.95 -14.65
N VAL A 36 -30.44 -38.17 -14.06
CA VAL A 36 -28.99 -38.38 -14.19
C VAL A 36 -28.65 -39.82 -13.78
N ASN A 37 -27.82 -40.51 -14.58
CA ASN A 37 -27.41 -41.91 -14.41
C ASN A 37 -28.53 -42.98 -14.57
N GLN A 38 -29.69 -42.62 -15.12
CA GLN A 38 -30.75 -43.59 -15.43
C GLN A 38 -30.33 -44.51 -16.58
N ARG A 39 -30.30 -45.83 -16.36
CA ARG A 39 -29.82 -46.81 -17.37
C ARG A 39 -30.85 -47.21 -18.42
N GLN A 40 -32.14 -47.05 -18.11
CA GLN A 40 -33.23 -47.39 -19.03
C GLN A 40 -34.38 -46.40 -18.84
N CYS A 41 -34.91 -45.90 -19.95
CA CYS A 41 -36.11 -45.08 -19.95
C CYS A 41 -37.36 -45.97 -19.81
N GLU A 42 -38.46 -45.41 -19.30
CA GLU A 42 -39.75 -46.10 -19.19
C GLU A 42 -40.30 -46.59 -20.55
N CYS A 43 -39.86 -46.00 -21.67
CA CYS A 43 -40.22 -46.48 -23.01
C CYS A 43 -39.43 -47.74 -23.44
N GLY A 44 -38.61 -48.31 -22.55
CA GLY A 44 -37.80 -49.51 -22.81
C GLY A 44 -36.41 -49.21 -23.38
N GLN A 45 -36.14 -47.96 -23.77
CA GLN A 45 -34.87 -47.54 -24.37
C GLN A 45 -33.70 -47.61 -23.37
N LEU A 46 -32.63 -48.32 -23.73
CA LEU A 46 -31.39 -48.35 -22.97
C LEU A 46 -30.58 -47.06 -23.19
N LEU A 47 -30.11 -46.46 -22.11
CA LEU A 47 -29.38 -45.19 -22.10
C LEU A 47 -27.92 -45.47 -21.75
N ARG A 48 -27.00 -44.97 -22.58
CA ARG A 48 -25.56 -44.98 -22.32
C ARG A 48 -25.12 -43.55 -22.04
N TRP A 49 -24.46 -43.35 -20.91
CA TRP A 49 -23.95 -42.06 -20.48
C TRP A 49 -22.46 -42.03 -20.77
N ASP A 50 -22.07 -41.38 -21.86
CA ASP A 50 -20.66 -41.21 -22.21
C ASP A 50 -20.15 -39.93 -21.54
N ILE A 51 -19.22 -40.07 -20.60
CA ILE A 51 -18.51 -38.93 -20.01
C ILE A 51 -17.40 -38.54 -20.98
N GLU A 52 -17.77 -38.05 -22.15
CA GLU A 52 -16.81 -37.39 -23.03
C GLU A 52 -16.63 -35.95 -22.57
N GLY A 53 -15.48 -35.65 -21.96
CA GLY A 53 -15.09 -34.26 -21.67
C GLY A 53 -14.52 -34.00 -20.27
N GLY A 54 -14.51 -34.99 -19.37
CA GLY A 54 -13.77 -34.89 -18.12
C GLY A 54 -12.30 -35.23 -18.36
N LYS A 55 -11.46 -34.27 -18.76
CA LYS A 55 -10.01 -34.49 -18.78
C LYS A 55 -9.58 -34.77 -17.34
N THR A 56 -9.36 -36.03 -16.99
CA THR A 56 -8.84 -36.41 -15.68
C THR A 56 -7.45 -35.82 -15.57
N MET A 57 -7.31 -34.77 -14.76
CA MET A 57 -6.03 -34.11 -14.56
C MET A 57 -5.10 -35.13 -13.90
N GLN A 58 -3.98 -35.43 -14.54
CA GLN A 58 -3.02 -36.40 -14.00
C GLN A 58 -2.49 -35.88 -12.66
N LEU A 59 -2.13 -36.77 -11.74
CA LEU A 59 -1.62 -36.38 -10.42
C LEU A 59 -0.48 -35.36 -10.52
N ASN A 60 0.41 -35.53 -11.51
CA ASN A 60 1.51 -34.60 -11.78
C ASN A 60 1.04 -33.19 -12.21
N ASP A 61 -0.06 -33.10 -12.95
CA ASP A 61 -0.63 -31.82 -13.37
C ASP A 61 -1.28 -31.10 -12.19
N ILE A 62 -1.91 -31.85 -11.27
CA ILE A 62 -2.43 -31.32 -10.01
C ILE A 62 -1.30 -30.77 -9.14
N VAL A 63 -0.20 -31.52 -8.99
CA VAL A 63 0.96 -31.09 -8.19
C VAL A 63 1.61 -29.83 -8.79
N LYS A 64 1.77 -29.76 -10.12
CA LYS A 64 2.30 -28.57 -10.81
C LYS A 64 1.39 -27.36 -10.63
N LEU A 65 0.07 -27.55 -10.78
CA LEU A 65 -0.90 -26.47 -10.59
C LEU A 65 -0.88 -25.97 -9.14
N ALA A 66 -0.89 -26.88 -8.17
CA ALA A 66 -0.82 -26.55 -6.75
C ALA A 66 0.47 -25.80 -6.40
N ALA A 67 1.63 -26.25 -6.91
CA ALA A 67 2.90 -25.57 -6.71
C ALA A 67 2.92 -24.16 -7.32
N LYS A 68 2.38 -24.01 -8.53
CA LYS A 68 2.28 -22.70 -9.21
C LYS A 68 1.36 -21.75 -8.43
N VAL A 69 0.16 -22.19 -8.07
CA VAL A 69 -0.80 -21.39 -7.30
C VAL A 69 -0.23 -21.03 -5.93
N GLY A 70 0.45 -21.97 -5.26
CA GLY A 70 1.11 -21.71 -3.98
C GLY A 70 2.23 -20.67 -4.09
N ALA A 71 3.07 -20.74 -5.13
CA ALA A 71 4.11 -19.75 -5.38
C ALA A 71 3.55 -18.36 -5.72
N GLU A 72 2.53 -18.30 -6.57
CA GLU A 72 1.84 -17.05 -6.91
C GLU A 72 1.19 -16.42 -5.66
N ALA A 73 0.50 -17.21 -4.85
CA ALA A 73 -0.10 -16.73 -3.60
C ALA A 73 0.96 -16.24 -2.59
N ALA A 74 2.09 -16.95 -2.46
CA ALA A 74 3.18 -16.55 -1.57
C ALA A 74 3.83 -15.24 -2.00
N THR A 75 4.09 -15.07 -3.30
CA THR A 75 4.66 -13.82 -3.86
C THR A 75 3.69 -12.65 -3.74
N ALA A 76 2.40 -12.87 -4.00
CA ALA A 76 1.37 -11.84 -3.85
C ALA A 76 1.23 -11.38 -2.40
N GLU A 77 1.24 -12.30 -1.43
CA GLU A 77 1.17 -11.97 -0.01
C GLU A 77 2.44 -11.26 0.48
N ALA A 78 3.62 -11.67 0.00
CA ALA A 78 4.88 -10.99 0.29
C ALA A 78 4.87 -9.54 -0.24
N ALA A 79 4.44 -9.33 -1.49
CA ALA A 79 4.30 -8.00 -2.07
C ALA A 79 3.27 -7.14 -1.32
N ARG A 80 2.15 -7.73 -0.89
CA ARG A 80 1.14 -7.04 -0.08
C ARG A 80 1.69 -6.58 1.27
N LYS A 81 2.42 -7.44 1.98
CA LYS A 81 3.05 -7.11 3.26
C LYS A 81 4.10 -6.01 3.10
N GLU A 82 4.89 -6.07 2.04
CA GLU A 82 5.89 -5.05 1.76
C GLU A 82 5.23 -3.69 1.45
N ASN A 83 4.20 -3.65 0.60
CA ASN A 83 3.45 -2.42 0.32
C ASN A 83 2.81 -1.83 1.57
N GLN A 84 2.23 -2.68 2.44
CA GLN A 84 1.66 -2.25 3.70
C GLN A 84 2.73 -1.65 4.62
N ARG A 85 3.89 -2.30 4.73
CA ARG A 85 5.04 -1.81 5.49
C ARG A 85 5.53 -0.46 4.96
N GLN A 86 5.66 -0.30 3.65
CA GLN A 86 6.09 0.97 3.05
C GLN A 86 5.11 2.10 3.31
N LYS A 87 3.80 1.81 3.24
CA LYS A 87 2.75 2.78 3.58
C LYS A 87 2.84 3.22 5.05
N GLU A 88 2.97 2.27 5.97
CA GLU A 88 3.11 2.57 7.40
C GLU A 88 4.37 3.40 7.69
N LEU A 89 5.48 3.12 6.99
CA LEU A 89 6.70 3.91 7.09
C LEU A 89 6.49 5.34 6.57
N LYS A 90 5.82 5.52 5.43
CA LYS A 90 5.49 6.84 4.87
C LYS A 90 4.63 7.65 5.82
N ASP A 91 3.56 7.05 6.34
CA ASP A 91 2.62 7.70 7.27
C ASP A 91 3.33 8.14 8.56
N ARG A 92 4.22 7.28 9.11
CA ARG A 92 5.01 7.62 10.30
C ARG A 92 6.03 8.73 10.06
N ARG A 93 6.74 8.72 8.92
CA ARG A 93 7.69 9.80 8.58
C ARG A 93 7.00 11.15 8.43
N LEU A 94 5.82 11.15 7.77
CA LEU A 94 5.00 12.36 7.66
C LEU A 94 4.58 12.87 9.04
N TYR A 95 4.12 11.98 9.91
CA TYR A 95 3.75 12.31 11.28
C TYR A 95 4.94 12.90 12.06
N ASN A 96 6.11 12.24 12.03
CA ASN A 96 7.32 12.71 12.71
C ASN A 96 7.74 14.08 12.20
N THR A 97 7.65 14.32 10.89
CA THR A 97 7.93 15.64 10.30
C THR A 97 6.98 16.70 10.85
N LYS A 98 5.67 16.43 10.91
CA LYS A 98 4.68 17.35 11.51
C LYS A 98 5.03 17.67 12.96
N LEU A 99 5.45 16.68 13.73
CA LEU A 99 5.83 16.83 15.13
C LEU A 99 7.08 17.72 15.29
N LEU A 100 8.11 17.47 14.47
CA LEU A 100 9.34 18.24 14.45
C LEU A 100 9.09 19.71 14.07
N LEU A 101 8.30 19.95 13.02
CA LEU A 101 7.97 21.31 12.57
C LEU A 101 7.12 22.06 13.60
N THR A 102 6.15 21.39 14.21
CA THR A 102 5.29 22.01 15.25
C THR A 102 6.09 22.45 16.48
N ASN A 103 7.12 21.68 16.86
CA ASN A 103 7.98 21.98 18.01
C ASN A 103 9.31 22.65 17.64
N TYR A 104 9.50 23.05 16.38
CA TYR A 104 10.79 23.51 15.84
C TYR A 104 11.41 24.63 16.69
N ARG A 105 10.62 25.61 17.12
CA ARG A 105 11.12 26.77 17.88
C ARG A 105 11.57 26.39 19.29
N GLU A 106 10.86 25.48 19.93
CA GLU A 106 11.26 24.95 21.25
C GLU A 106 12.59 24.20 21.13
N PHE A 107 12.71 23.33 20.13
CA PHE A 107 13.95 22.62 19.84
C PHE A 107 15.10 23.56 19.49
N LYS A 108 14.84 24.60 18.69
CA LYS A 108 15.82 25.62 18.35
C LYS A 108 16.32 26.36 19.58
N ALA A 109 15.43 26.72 20.50
CA ALA A 109 15.80 27.34 21.77
C ALA A 109 16.68 26.40 22.62
N CYS A 110 16.27 25.13 22.80
CA CYS A 110 17.04 24.14 23.54
C CYS A 110 18.41 23.81 22.92
N SER A 111 18.54 23.88 21.59
CA SER A 111 19.78 23.54 20.89
C SER A 111 20.91 24.57 21.05
N LYS A 112 20.57 25.84 21.34
CA LYS A 112 21.55 26.95 21.45
C LYS A 112 22.53 26.76 22.60
N GLU A 113 22.13 26.03 23.64
CA GLU A 113 22.93 25.79 24.85
C GLU A 113 23.77 24.50 24.77
N ALA A 114 23.62 23.72 23.69
CA ALA A 114 24.27 22.42 23.57
C ALA A 114 25.74 22.55 23.12
N ILE A 115 26.66 22.18 24.03
CA ILE A 115 28.11 22.06 23.75
C ILE A 115 28.39 20.68 23.16
N PHE A 116 28.89 20.64 21.93
CA PHE A 116 29.25 19.40 21.23
C PHE A 116 30.69 19.00 21.56
N LYS A 117 30.91 17.80 22.10
CA LYS A 117 32.26 17.25 22.35
C LYS A 117 32.56 16.15 21.33
N ALA A 118 33.79 16.09 20.84
CA ALA A 118 34.21 15.14 19.80
C ALA A 118 34.01 13.65 20.14
N SER A 119 33.84 13.30 21.42
CA SER A 119 33.54 11.95 21.89
C SER A 119 32.08 11.51 21.73
N GLN A 120 31.21 12.35 21.16
CA GLN A 120 29.75 12.12 21.06
C GLN A 120 29.31 11.56 19.70
N ALA A 121 30.22 10.98 18.91
CA ALA A 121 29.90 10.37 17.62
C ALA A 121 28.87 9.22 17.76
N ASP A 122 28.89 8.46 18.85
CA ASP A 122 27.90 7.42 19.14
C ASP A 122 26.49 7.98 19.40
N GLU A 123 26.40 9.21 19.93
CA GLU A 123 25.12 9.88 20.11
C GLU A 123 24.49 10.28 18.76
N LEU A 124 25.30 10.56 17.73
CA LEU A 124 24.83 10.87 16.37
C LEU A 124 24.05 9.70 15.76
N ILE A 125 24.60 8.48 15.88
CA ILE A 125 23.97 7.25 15.39
C ILE A 125 22.66 7.01 16.17
N SER A 126 22.70 7.16 17.50
CA SER A 126 21.51 6.95 18.35
C SER A 126 20.35 7.91 18.07
N VAL A 127 20.64 9.11 17.57
CA VAL A 127 19.64 10.16 17.28
C VAL A 127 18.95 9.90 15.95
N LEU A 128 19.73 9.51 14.94
CA LEU A 128 19.20 9.09 13.66
C LEU A 128 18.29 7.87 13.86
N ASP A 129 18.73 6.88 14.63
CA ASP A 129 17.90 5.73 14.97
C ASP A 129 16.64 6.14 15.73
N LEU A 130 16.71 7.09 16.66
CA LEU A 130 15.51 7.49 17.42
C LEU A 130 14.46 8.20 16.57
N MET A 131 14.91 8.97 15.57
CA MET A 131 14.05 9.71 14.64
C MET A 131 13.52 8.83 13.50
N TRP A 132 14.23 7.74 13.20
CA TRP A 132 14.00 6.85 12.05
C TRP A 132 13.49 5.46 12.42
N ASP A 133 13.58 5.05 13.69
CA ASP A 133 13.12 3.74 14.15
C ASP A 133 11.60 3.70 14.12
N PRO A 134 11.01 2.84 13.26
CA PRO A 134 9.58 2.70 13.19
C PRO A 134 8.96 2.26 14.52
N ASN A 135 9.69 1.63 15.44
CA ASN A 135 9.13 1.08 16.68
C ASN A 135 8.97 2.09 17.83
N ASN A 136 9.49 3.31 17.69
CA ASN A 136 9.44 4.30 18.77
C ASN A 136 8.05 4.95 18.92
N ARG A 137 7.54 5.01 20.15
CA ARG A 137 6.33 5.78 20.49
C ARG A 137 6.65 7.27 20.47
N THR A 138 5.88 8.02 19.70
CA THR A 138 6.16 9.41 19.33
C THR A 138 6.24 10.39 20.50
N ASP A 139 5.46 10.19 21.56
CA ASP A 139 5.52 11.05 22.76
C ASP A 139 6.83 10.87 23.53
N ALA A 140 7.32 9.62 23.61
CA ALA A 140 8.61 9.31 24.22
C ALA A 140 9.77 9.90 23.40
N VAL A 141 9.61 10.00 22.08
CA VAL A 141 10.60 10.63 21.18
C VAL A 141 10.75 12.11 21.52
N VAL A 142 9.66 12.88 21.61
CA VAL A 142 9.73 14.32 21.96
C VAL A 142 10.38 14.53 23.31
N GLU A 143 9.97 13.78 24.33
CA GLU A 143 10.59 13.88 25.64
C GLU A 143 12.08 13.54 25.63
N SER A 144 12.49 12.51 24.90
CA SER A 144 13.90 12.11 24.82
C SER A 144 14.76 13.13 24.05
N ILE A 145 14.19 13.82 23.06
CA ILE A 145 14.82 14.92 22.34
C ILE A 145 14.98 16.09 23.31
N LYS A 146 13.89 16.53 23.97
CA LYS A 146 13.93 17.62 24.97
C LYS A 146 14.92 17.35 26.11
N LYS A 147 15.05 16.08 26.54
CA LYS A 147 15.98 15.67 27.61
C LYS A 147 17.46 15.70 27.19
N SER A 148 17.78 15.69 25.90
CA SER A 148 19.17 15.77 25.43
C SER A 148 19.41 16.92 24.46
N ALA A 149 20.14 17.91 24.95
CA ALA A 149 20.53 19.10 24.18
C ALA A 149 21.37 18.72 22.94
N ILE A 150 22.21 17.68 23.04
CA ILE A 150 23.03 17.20 21.92
C ILE A 150 22.17 16.56 20.83
N LYS A 151 21.22 15.69 21.22
CA LYS A 151 20.25 15.09 20.29
C LYS A 151 19.45 16.17 19.55
N THR A 152 18.96 17.15 20.31
CA THR A 152 18.23 18.29 19.74
C THR A 152 19.09 19.06 18.74
N LYS A 153 20.36 19.35 19.04
CA LYS A 153 21.26 20.06 18.14
C LYS A 153 21.51 19.31 16.83
N ILE A 154 21.68 18.00 16.88
CA ILE A 154 21.86 17.15 15.68
C ILE A 154 20.61 17.23 14.80
N ILE A 155 19.43 17.02 15.39
CA ILE A 155 18.15 17.05 14.67
C ILE A 155 17.92 18.43 14.04
N MET A 156 18.15 19.50 14.81
CA MET A 156 18.01 20.87 14.32
C MET A 156 18.95 21.17 13.18
N THR A 157 20.21 20.74 13.25
CA THR A 157 21.19 20.91 12.17
C THR A 157 20.71 20.23 10.89
N HIS A 158 20.16 19.02 10.99
CA HIS A 158 19.61 18.29 9.84
C HIS A 158 18.38 18.98 9.26
N ILE A 159 17.45 19.43 10.10
CA ILE A 159 16.26 20.16 9.65
C ILE A 159 16.63 21.46 8.95
N ASP A 160 17.55 22.25 9.53
CA ASP A 160 18.00 23.52 8.95
C ASP A 160 18.68 23.30 7.60
N ALA A 161 19.51 22.26 7.46
CA ALA A 161 20.10 21.88 6.18
C ALA A 161 19.04 21.52 5.13
N MET A 162 18.04 20.72 5.49
CA MET A 162 16.97 20.32 4.56
C MET A 162 16.01 21.47 4.23
N LEU A 163 15.82 22.43 5.14
CA LEU A 163 15.08 23.67 4.86
C LEU A 163 15.81 24.55 3.84
N SER A 164 17.16 24.59 3.88
CA SER A 164 17.97 25.26 2.86
C SER A 164 17.78 24.60 1.50
N VAL A 165 17.93 23.27 1.43
CA VAL A 165 17.74 22.49 0.20
C VAL A 165 16.33 22.71 -0.37
N TYR A 166 15.29 22.69 0.46
CA TYR A 166 13.93 22.97 -0.01
C TYR A 166 13.83 24.40 -0.57
N GLY A 167 14.40 25.40 0.12
CA GLY A 167 14.46 26.77 -0.34
C GLY A 167 15.14 26.91 -1.71
N GLU A 168 16.27 26.25 -1.92
CA GLU A 168 17.01 26.22 -3.18
C GLU A 168 16.18 25.59 -4.31
N ILE A 169 15.53 24.45 -4.05
CA ILE A 169 14.66 23.77 -5.03
C ILE A 169 13.53 24.69 -5.51
N VAL A 170 12.89 25.43 -4.59
CA VAL A 170 11.77 26.30 -4.96
C VAL A 170 12.23 27.62 -5.58
N ALA A 171 13.44 28.10 -5.24
CA ALA A 171 14.00 29.31 -5.82
C ALA A 171 14.31 29.16 -7.32
N VAL A 172 14.71 27.96 -7.75
CA VAL A 172 15.00 27.65 -9.17
C VAL A 172 13.73 27.18 -9.92
N SER A 173 12.63 26.93 -9.21
CA SER A 173 11.38 26.44 -9.81
C SER A 173 10.49 27.58 -10.30
N ASP A 174 9.99 27.44 -11.53
CA ASP A 174 8.97 28.33 -12.12
C ASP A 174 7.56 28.10 -11.54
N ASN A 175 7.40 27.14 -10.61
CA ASN A 175 6.11 26.84 -10.01
C ASN A 175 5.79 27.73 -8.80
N ASP A 176 5.00 28.77 -9.04
CA ASP A 176 4.51 29.72 -8.02
C ASP A 176 3.80 29.03 -6.85
N ILE A 177 3.10 27.93 -7.10
CA ILE A 177 2.37 27.18 -6.08
C ILE A 177 3.36 26.50 -5.12
N ASP A 178 4.44 25.92 -5.65
CA ASP A 178 5.46 25.29 -4.81
C ASP A 178 6.25 26.31 -3.99
N ARG A 179 6.52 27.49 -4.56
CA ARG A 179 7.09 28.61 -3.80
C ARG A 179 6.16 29.03 -2.67
N ARG A 180 4.88 29.24 -2.95
CA ARG A 180 3.85 29.57 -1.94
C ARG A 180 3.82 28.55 -0.81
N ARG A 181 3.76 27.25 -1.14
CA ARG A 181 3.75 26.15 -0.16
C ARG A 181 4.94 26.20 0.79
N TYR A 182 6.14 26.39 0.25
CA TYR A 182 7.35 26.54 1.06
C TYR A 182 7.27 27.75 2.01
N TYR A 183 6.87 28.92 1.50
CA TYR A 183 6.78 30.13 2.33
C TYR A 183 5.68 30.05 3.38
N ILE A 184 4.52 29.47 3.07
CA ILE A 184 3.44 29.21 4.03
C ILE A 184 3.93 28.28 5.15
N MET A 185 4.62 27.20 4.83
CA MET A 185 5.20 26.29 5.82
C MET A 185 6.23 27.01 6.71
N LYS A 186 7.14 27.77 6.10
CA LYS A 186 8.18 28.53 6.81
C LYS A 186 7.56 29.56 7.76
N ALA A 187 6.60 30.33 7.27
CA ALA A 187 5.83 31.30 8.04
C ALA A 187 5.10 30.71 9.25
N ARG A 188 4.57 29.50 9.08
CA ARG A 188 3.75 28.85 10.09
C ARG A 188 4.58 28.26 11.23
N TYR A 189 5.72 27.67 10.91
CA TYR A 189 6.49 26.81 11.83
C TYR A 189 7.92 27.30 12.11
N ILE A 190 8.58 27.93 11.15
CA ILE A 190 10.03 28.17 11.15
C ILE A 190 10.40 29.61 11.50
N ASP A 191 9.76 30.59 10.85
CA ASP A 191 9.99 32.01 11.09
C ASP A 191 9.79 32.34 12.58
N ASP A 192 10.46 33.37 13.10
CA ASP A 192 10.43 33.66 14.55
C ASP A 192 9.00 33.93 15.06
N GLU A 193 8.21 34.66 14.27
CA GLU A 193 6.79 34.92 14.54
C GLU A 193 5.89 33.89 13.82
N ALA A 194 4.97 33.24 14.54
CA ALA A 194 4.02 32.30 13.92
C ALA A 194 2.88 33.06 13.27
N ARG A 195 2.77 32.95 11.95
CA ARG A 195 1.59 33.42 11.23
C ARG A 195 0.44 32.41 11.38
N SER A 196 -0.77 32.94 11.56
CA SER A 196 -1.98 32.12 11.67
C SER A 196 -2.46 31.69 10.28
N ILE A 197 -3.32 30.68 10.24
CA ILE A 197 -3.94 30.23 8.98
C ILE A 197 -4.74 31.37 8.35
N GLN A 198 -5.45 32.15 9.17
CA GLN A 198 -6.25 33.29 8.71
C GLN A 198 -5.38 34.41 8.13
N SER A 199 -4.22 34.70 8.74
CA SER A 199 -3.33 35.74 8.22
C SER A 199 -2.71 35.32 6.89
N LEU A 200 -2.29 34.06 6.77
CA LEU A 200 -1.72 33.49 5.54
C LEU A 200 -2.76 33.43 4.42
N ALA A 201 -4.00 33.04 4.72
CA ALA A 201 -5.11 33.05 3.78
C ALA A 201 -5.32 34.45 3.17
N LYS A 202 -5.33 35.49 4.03
CA LYS A 202 -5.47 36.88 3.60
C LYS A 202 -4.28 37.38 2.77
N GLU A 203 -3.06 37.06 3.18
CA GLU A 203 -1.83 37.49 2.51
C GLU A 203 -1.70 36.94 1.09
N TYR A 204 -2.03 35.66 0.91
CA TYR A 204 -1.92 34.98 -0.39
C TYR A 204 -3.22 35.01 -1.20
N PHE A 205 -4.27 35.67 -0.71
CA PHE A 205 -5.60 35.73 -1.34
C PHE A 205 -6.19 34.34 -1.66
N ILE A 206 -6.12 33.43 -0.68
CA ILE A 206 -6.63 32.06 -0.79
C ILE A 206 -7.52 31.69 0.40
N ASP A 207 -8.38 30.70 0.24
CA ASP A 207 -9.16 30.14 1.34
C ASP A 207 -8.28 29.45 2.38
N GLU A 208 -8.72 29.44 3.65
CA GLU A 208 -8.04 28.72 4.74
C GLU A 208 -7.84 27.23 4.42
N ARG A 209 -8.79 26.60 3.71
CA ARG A 209 -8.66 25.21 3.25
C ARG A 209 -7.48 25.02 2.31
N THR A 210 -7.22 25.98 1.44
CA THR A 210 -6.06 25.96 0.54
C THR A 210 -4.76 26.12 1.32
N VAL A 211 -4.74 26.92 2.39
CA VAL A 211 -3.57 27.02 3.29
C VAL A 211 -3.29 25.67 3.95
N TYR A 212 -4.30 24.99 4.50
CA TYR A 212 -4.12 23.66 5.07
C TYR A 212 -3.61 22.65 4.04
N PHE A 213 -4.19 22.65 2.84
CA PHE A 213 -3.77 21.77 1.76
C PHE A 213 -2.32 22.02 1.33
N ASP A 214 -1.93 23.27 1.20
CA ASP A 214 -0.56 23.66 0.87
C ASP A 214 0.43 23.27 1.96
N LEU A 215 0.05 23.42 3.23
CA LEU A 215 0.84 22.94 4.36
C LEU A 215 1.04 21.43 4.30
N ASP A 216 -0.01 20.65 4.04
CA ASP A 216 0.11 19.19 3.95
C ASP A 216 1.09 18.76 2.84
N ILE A 217 1.03 19.40 1.67
CA ILE A 217 1.96 19.13 0.56
C ILE A 217 3.38 19.58 0.91
N ALA A 218 3.54 20.75 1.53
CA ALA A 218 4.84 21.26 1.93
C ALA A 218 5.51 20.34 2.96
N ILE A 219 4.73 19.84 3.93
CA ILE A 219 5.20 18.93 4.97
C ILE A 219 5.53 17.54 4.38
N ASP A 220 4.74 17.03 3.43
CA ASP A 220 5.08 15.79 2.71
C ASP A 220 6.41 15.93 1.94
N LYS A 221 6.61 17.06 1.24
CA LYS A 221 7.87 17.34 0.56
C LYS A 221 9.04 17.47 1.53
N MET A 222 8.84 18.15 2.67
CA MET A 222 9.85 18.26 3.72
C MET A 222 10.19 16.89 4.33
N SER A 223 9.19 16.03 4.54
CA SER A 223 9.36 14.65 5.02
C SER A 223 10.26 13.86 4.06
N LYS A 224 10.01 13.94 2.75
CA LYS A 224 10.86 13.29 1.74
C LYS A 224 12.30 13.79 1.76
N LEU A 225 12.52 15.09 1.99
CA LEU A 225 13.88 15.66 2.10
C LEU A 225 14.57 15.20 3.39
N LEU A 226 13.90 15.27 4.54
CA LEU A 226 14.42 14.83 5.83
C LEU A 226 14.79 13.34 5.83
N PHE A 227 13.97 12.52 5.20
CA PHE A 227 14.08 11.06 5.24
C PHE A 227 14.68 10.40 3.99
N GLY A 228 15.18 11.21 3.04
CA GLY A 228 15.90 10.74 1.85
C GLY A 228 15.03 10.14 0.72
N ILE A 229 15.66 10.10 -0.46
CA ILE A 229 15.08 9.76 -1.79
C ILE A 229 14.84 8.25 -2.03
N GLU A 230 15.15 7.34 -1.08
CA GLU A 230 14.76 5.92 -1.23
C GLU A 230 13.23 5.74 -1.40
N THR A 231 12.45 6.77 -1.11
CA THR A 231 10.99 6.84 -1.29
C THR A 231 10.52 7.07 -2.74
N ILE A 232 11.35 7.61 -3.65
CA ILE A 232 10.90 7.97 -5.02
C ILE A 232 10.86 6.75 -5.96
N ARG A 233 11.56 5.66 -5.64
CA ARG A 233 11.66 4.52 -6.56
C ARG A 233 10.40 3.65 -6.65
N ASN A 234 9.41 3.88 -5.77
CA ASN A 234 8.24 3.01 -5.61
C ASN A 234 6.88 3.75 -5.61
N ASP A 235 6.83 5.07 -5.92
CA ASP A 235 5.56 5.79 -6.19
C ASP A 235 5.16 5.64 -7.67
#